data_AF-A0A847THM9-F1
#
_entry.id   AF-A0A847THM9-F1
#
_cell.length_a   1.000
_cell.length_b   1.000
_cell.length_c   1.000
_cell.angle_alpha   90.00
_cell.angle_beta   90.00
_cell.angle_gamma   90.00
#
_symmetry.space_group_name_H-M   'P 1'
#
loop_
_entity.id
_entity.type
_entity.pdbx_description
1 polymer ?
#
loop_
_entity_poly.entity_id
_entity_poly.type
_entity_poly.pdbx_seq_one_letter_code
_entity_poly.pdbx_strand_id
1 'polypeptide(L)'
;MMSMHTKNINTHLVEIKDYFKVAISVDCVIFGFNDDELKVLLIESDLKEFKGKWSLLGDIVRPDEELDEAAYRVLKERTGLDDVYMEQVQTFGAIHRHPAGRVITVAYYSLVNIEHVELKLHNNELHWHSVKDLHEMAFDHKQILDTCHERLKQQVLVQPIGFNLLPRKFSLRELQNLYEAILDMELDRRNFRKKFLSMDLLMDLNEEEEDVPHRPAKLYKFNFDKYDQRKKRYLGIGF
;
A
#
# COMPACT_ATOMS: atom_id res chain seq x y z
N MET A 1 36.77 -43.40 2.19
CA MET A 1 35.68 -42.45 2.42
C MET A 1 35.97 -41.19 1.61
N MET A 2 35.34 -41.02 0.45
CA MET A 2 35.37 -39.73 -0.24
C MET A 2 34.49 -38.77 0.56
N SER A 3 35.10 -37.71 1.08
CA SER A 3 34.37 -36.58 1.66
C SER A 3 33.51 -36.00 0.55
N MET A 4 32.18 -36.18 0.65
CA MET A 4 31.21 -35.38 -0.09
C MET A 4 31.36 -33.94 0.40
N HIS A 5 32.15 -33.14 -0.31
CA HIS A 5 32.07 -31.69 -0.18
C HIS A 5 30.68 -31.28 -0.69
N THR A 6 29.77 -30.99 0.24
CA THR A 6 28.49 -30.38 -0.06
C THR A 6 28.78 -29.04 -0.72
N LYS A 7 28.50 -28.93 -2.02
CA LYS A 7 28.61 -27.64 -2.71
C LYS A 7 27.69 -26.63 -2.01
N ASN A 8 28.24 -25.48 -1.66
CA ASN A 8 27.53 -24.36 -1.06
C ASN A 8 27.77 -23.09 -1.89
N ILE A 9 27.10 -21.99 -1.56
CA ILE A 9 27.19 -20.73 -2.31
C ILE A 9 28.63 -20.25 -2.54
N ASN A 10 29.55 -20.54 -1.61
CA ASN A 10 30.97 -20.15 -1.72
C ASN A 10 31.77 -21.02 -2.71
N THR A 11 31.27 -22.19 -3.10
CA THR A 11 31.91 -23.11 -4.06
C THR A 11 31.42 -22.95 -5.51
N HIS A 12 30.45 -22.05 -5.75
CA HIS A 12 29.80 -21.83 -7.04
C HIS A 12 30.21 -20.52 -7.73
N LEU A 13 31.34 -19.89 -7.39
CA LEU A 13 31.71 -18.54 -7.86
C LEU A 13 31.65 -18.31 -9.40
N VAL A 14 31.95 -19.33 -10.20
CA VAL A 14 31.84 -19.27 -11.68
C VAL A 14 30.39 -19.46 -12.14
N GLU A 15 29.69 -20.45 -11.58
CA GLU A 15 28.27 -20.68 -11.86
C GLU A 15 27.42 -19.47 -11.43
N ILE A 16 27.74 -18.82 -10.31
CA ILE A 16 27.10 -17.60 -9.84
C ILE A 16 27.15 -16.51 -10.90
N LYS A 17 28.28 -16.28 -11.58
CA LYS A 17 28.38 -15.22 -12.61
C LYS A 17 27.49 -15.48 -13.84
N ASP A 18 27.27 -16.74 -14.20
CA ASP A 18 26.41 -17.11 -15.35
C ASP A 18 24.93 -17.29 -14.95
N TYR A 19 24.64 -17.71 -13.71
CA TYR A 19 23.29 -17.89 -13.17
C TYR A 19 22.67 -16.59 -12.60
N PHE A 20 23.46 -15.56 -12.22
CA PHE A 20 22.98 -14.28 -11.68
C PHE A 20 22.57 -13.25 -12.76
N LYS A 21 21.99 -13.68 -13.88
CA LYS A 21 21.29 -12.76 -14.80
C LYS A 21 19.83 -12.60 -14.40
N VAL A 22 19.61 -12.24 -13.14
CA VAL A 22 18.28 -11.97 -12.58
C VAL A 22 18.19 -10.48 -12.28
N ALA A 23 17.17 -9.82 -12.81
CA ALA A 23 16.89 -8.47 -12.39
C ALA A 23 16.06 -8.50 -11.10
N ILE A 24 16.37 -7.61 -10.17
CA ILE A 24 15.55 -7.38 -8.98
C ILE A 24 14.82 -6.06 -9.20
N SER A 25 13.50 -6.06 -9.01
CA SER A 25 12.67 -4.87 -9.05
C SER A 25 11.94 -4.67 -7.73
N VAL A 26 11.37 -3.49 -7.57
CA VAL A 26 10.34 -3.20 -6.57
C VAL A 26 9.08 -2.75 -7.28
N ASP A 27 7.93 -3.13 -6.78
CA ASP A 27 6.61 -2.69 -7.25
C ASP A 27 5.83 -2.12 -6.08
N CYS A 28 5.39 -0.86 -6.20
CA CYS A 28 4.67 -0.13 -5.17
C CYS A 28 3.17 -0.12 -5.44
N VAL A 29 2.40 -0.70 -4.51
CA VAL A 29 0.94 -0.57 -4.45
C VAL A 29 0.60 0.65 -3.60
N ILE A 30 0.26 1.77 -4.24
CA ILE A 30 -0.06 3.01 -3.53
C ILE A 30 -1.57 3.10 -3.35
N PHE A 31 -2.06 2.79 -2.15
CA PHE A 31 -3.46 2.92 -1.80
C PHE A 31 -3.79 4.36 -1.42
N GLY A 32 -4.97 4.79 -1.84
CA GLY A 32 -5.61 6.03 -1.42
C GLY A 32 -7.09 5.80 -1.16
N PHE A 33 -7.75 6.77 -0.53
CA PHE A 33 -9.19 6.71 -0.27
C PHE A 33 -9.83 8.03 -0.66
N ASN A 34 -10.88 7.97 -1.48
CA ASN A 34 -11.69 9.11 -1.91
C ASN A 34 -13.03 8.58 -2.46
N ASP A 35 -14.09 9.38 -2.38
CA ASP A 35 -15.45 9.06 -2.85
C ASP A 35 -16.01 7.77 -2.23
N ASP A 36 -15.70 7.53 -0.95
CA ASP A 36 -16.06 6.30 -0.22
C ASP A 36 -15.49 4.99 -0.83
N GLU A 37 -14.46 5.09 -1.68
CA GLU A 37 -13.81 3.95 -2.32
C GLU A 37 -12.31 3.86 -1.98
N LEU A 38 -11.83 2.62 -1.80
CA LEU A 38 -10.40 2.33 -1.80
C LEU A 38 -9.89 2.36 -3.24
N LYS A 39 -8.92 3.23 -3.49
CA LYS A 39 -8.31 3.44 -4.81
C LYS A 39 -6.84 3.03 -4.79
N VAL A 40 -6.30 2.74 -5.96
CA VAL A 40 -4.87 2.48 -6.20
C VAL A 40 -4.36 3.38 -7.31
N LEU A 41 -3.16 3.94 -7.13
CA LEU A 41 -2.50 4.76 -8.14
C LEU A 41 -1.77 3.85 -9.15
N LEU A 42 -2.04 4.07 -10.44
CA LEU A 42 -1.52 3.25 -11.54
C LEU A 42 -0.98 4.11 -12.68
N ILE A 43 -0.18 3.49 -13.54
CA ILE A 43 0.35 4.06 -14.78
C ILE A 43 0.07 3.13 -15.96
N GLU A 44 -0.21 3.68 -17.15
CA GLU A 44 -0.37 2.85 -18.34
C GLU A 44 0.98 2.18 -18.69
N SER A 45 0.96 0.91 -19.05
CA SER A 45 2.19 0.19 -19.38
C SER A 45 2.76 0.62 -20.73
N ASP A 46 4.03 1.00 -20.75
CA ASP A 46 4.78 1.33 -21.96
C ASP A 46 5.18 0.12 -22.82
N LEU A 47 5.11 -1.10 -22.26
CA LEU A 47 5.44 -2.31 -23.01
C LEU A 47 4.33 -2.66 -24.02
N LYS A 48 4.73 -2.85 -25.28
CA LYS A 48 3.83 -3.14 -26.41
C LYS A 48 2.87 -4.32 -26.16
N GLU A 49 3.33 -5.36 -25.48
CA GLU A 49 2.52 -6.55 -25.15
C GLU A 49 1.43 -6.29 -24.10
N PHE A 50 1.58 -5.23 -23.31
CA PHE A 50 0.63 -4.78 -22.30
C PHE A 50 0.00 -3.43 -22.66
N LYS A 51 0.02 -3.05 -23.95
CA LYS A 51 -0.56 -1.80 -24.42
C LYS A 51 -2.03 -1.67 -23.99
N GLY A 52 -2.41 -0.53 -23.41
CA GLY A 52 -3.75 -0.29 -22.89
C GLY A 52 -4.04 -0.94 -21.54
N LYS A 53 -3.08 -1.63 -20.92
CA LYS A 53 -3.20 -2.17 -19.55
C LYS A 53 -2.53 -1.26 -18.54
N TRP A 54 -3.13 -1.17 -17.36
CA TRP A 54 -2.58 -0.47 -16.21
C TRP A 54 -1.54 -1.32 -15.49
N SER A 55 -0.55 -0.65 -14.90
CA SER A 55 0.55 -1.26 -14.15
C SER A 55 0.79 -0.51 -12.84
N LEU A 56 1.30 -1.24 -11.84
CA LEU A 56 1.84 -0.66 -10.62
C LEU A 56 3.07 0.19 -10.92
N LEU A 57 3.40 1.07 -9.98
CA LEU A 57 4.59 1.87 -10.05
C LEU A 57 5.77 1.01 -9.60
N GLY A 58 6.56 0.55 -10.56
CA GLY A 58 7.73 -0.28 -10.29
C GLY A 58 8.95 0.14 -11.09
N ASP A 59 10.11 -0.29 -10.61
CA ASP A 59 11.39 -0.10 -11.29
C ASP A 59 12.43 -1.12 -10.80
N ILE A 60 13.52 -1.25 -11.54
CA ILE A 60 14.69 -2.05 -11.17
C ILE A 60 15.40 -1.41 -9.98
N VAL A 61 15.87 -2.27 -9.06
CA VAL A 61 16.74 -1.88 -7.94
C VAL A 61 18.13 -1.58 -8.48
N ARG A 62 18.66 -0.41 -8.15
CA ARG A 62 19.99 0.04 -8.57
C ARG A 62 21.10 -0.68 -7.79
N PRO A 63 22.33 -0.79 -8.33
CA PRO A 63 23.42 -1.51 -7.65
C PRO A 63 23.90 -0.88 -6.34
N ASP A 64 23.57 0.40 -6.11
CA ASP A 64 24.03 1.25 -5.02
C ASP A 64 22.91 1.70 -4.08
N GLU A 65 21.76 1.00 -4.07
CA GLU A 65 20.64 1.26 -3.16
C GLU A 65 20.12 -0.03 -2.51
N GLU A 66 19.58 0.10 -1.30
CA GLU A 66 18.85 -0.97 -0.62
C GLU A 66 17.42 -1.11 -1.17
N LEU A 67 16.74 -2.22 -0.88
CA LEU A 67 15.36 -2.46 -1.37
C LEU A 67 14.37 -1.38 -0.90
N ASP A 68 14.42 -1.00 0.37
CA ASP A 68 13.55 0.04 0.93
C ASP A 68 13.84 1.39 0.27
N GLU A 69 15.11 1.71 0.03
CA GLU A 69 15.52 2.94 -0.67
C GLU A 69 15.01 2.96 -2.11
N ALA A 70 15.07 1.82 -2.81
CA ALA A 70 14.52 1.68 -4.16
C ALA A 70 13.00 1.91 -4.17
N ALA A 71 12.26 1.33 -3.23
CA ALA A 71 10.80 1.50 -3.14
C ALA A 71 10.42 2.97 -2.85
N TYR A 72 11.10 3.61 -1.90
CA TYR A 72 10.93 5.04 -1.63
C TYR A 72 11.29 5.91 -2.83
N ARG A 73 12.38 5.60 -3.53
CA ARG A 73 12.79 6.30 -4.75
C ARG A 73 11.71 6.21 -5.82
N VAL A 74 11.22 5.00 -6.13
CA VAL A 74 10.18 4.79 -7.14
C VAL A 74 8.94 5.60 -6.81
N LEU A 75 8.48 5.54 -5.55
CA LEU A 75 7.35 6.33 -5.10
C LEU A 75 7.60 7.83 -5.27
N LYS A 76 8.75 8.34 -4.81
CA LYS A 76 9.09 9.77 -4.85
C LYS A 76 9.30 10.30 -6.26
N GLU A 77 10.04 9.59 -7.10
CA GLU A 77 10.28 9.96 -8.51
C GLU A 77 8.97 9.99 -9.31
N ARG A 78 8.03 9.07 -9.02
CA ARG A 78 6.76 8.97 -9.76
C ARG A 78 5.65 9.83 -9.20
N THR A 79 5.62 10.14 -7.90
CA THR A 79 4.48 10.86 -7.30
C THR A 79 4.86 12.22 -6.71
N GLY A 80 6.15 12.45 -6.45
CA GLY A 80 6.65 13.61 -5.72
C GLY A 80 6.37 13.55 -4.21
N LEU A 81 5.79 12.45 -3.71
CA LEU A 81 5.51 12.24 -2.30
C LEU A 81 6.76 11.85 -1.52
N ASP A 82 6.79 12.26 -0.27
CA ASP A 82 7.85 12.00 0.69
C ASP A 82 7.23 11.73 2.06
N ASP A 83 7.96 11.04 2.94
CA ASP A 83 7.51 10.71 4.30
C ASP A 83 6.13 10.02 4.38
N VAL A 84 5.93 9.02 3.49
CA VAL A 84 4.71 8.20 3.47
C VAL A 84 4.93 6.87 4.19
N TYR A 85 3.85 6.33 4.76
CA TYR A 85 3.84 4.97 5.29
C TYR A 85 4.13 3.99 4.15
N MET A 86 5.12 3.12 4.34
CA MET A 86 5.47 2.07 3.38
C MET A 86 5.79 0.76 4.10
N GLU A 87 5.32 -0.36 3.56
CA GLU A 87 5.53 -1.70 4.12
C GLU A 87 5.90 -2.69 3.02
N GLN A 88 6.98 -3.44 3.22
CA GLN A 88 7.33 -4.59 2.38
C GLN A 88 6.35 -5.76 2.64
N VAL A 89 5.75 -6.30 1.59
CA VAL A 89 4.69 -7.32 1.71
C VAL A 89 5.21 -8.71 1.42
N GLN A 90 5.65 -8.92 0.19
CA GLN A 90 5.97 -10.23 -0.37
C GLN A 90 6.88 -10.10 -1.59
N THR A 91 7.72 -11.10 -1.82
CA THR A 91 8.54 -11.23 -3.03
C THR A 91 7.85 -12.13 -4.06
N PHE A 92 7.84 -11.72 -5.32
CA PHE A 92 7.26 -12.43 -6.46
C PHE A 92 8.36 -12.79 -7.45
N GLY A 93 8.52 -14.08 -7.72
CA GLY A 93 9.63 -14.61 -8.52
C GLY A 93 9.23 -15.68 -9.52
N ALA A 94 7.97 -15.69 -9.98
CA ALA A 94 7.49 -16.63 -10.97
C ALA A 94 8.32 -16.53 -12.27
N ILE A 95 8.64 -17.67 -12.88
CA ILE A 95 9.64 -17.77 -13.96
C ILE A 95 9.29 -16.89 -15.17
N HIS A 96 7.99 -16.75 -15.48
CA HIS A 96 7.48 -16.03 -16.65
C HIS A 96 6.72 -14.75 -16.29
N ARG A 97 6.98 -14.16 -15.11
CA ARG A 97 6.25 -12.94 -14.69
C ARG A 97 6.56 -11.71 -15.55
N HIS A 98 7.73 -11.67 -16.18
CA HIS A 98 8.19 -10.52 -16.94
C HIS A 98 8.76 -10.95 -18.30
N PRO A 99 8.41 -10.27 -19.40
CA PRO A 99 8.83 -10.62 -20.76
C PRO A 99 10.33 -10.45 -21.02
N ALA A 100 10.99 -9.53 -20.31
CA ALA A 100 12.43 -9.30 -20.46
C ALA A 100 13.31 -10.44 -19.88
N GLY A 101 12.70 -11.46 -19.26
CA GLY A 101 13.40 -12.61 -18.71
C GLY A 101 13.17 -12.77 -17.21
N ARG A 102 14.16 -13.30 -16.49
CA ARG A 102 14.00 -13.58 -15.07
C ARG A 102 14.08 -12.28 -14.25
N VAL A 103 12.92 -11.82 -13.80
CA VAL A 103 12.79 -10.70 -12.86
C VAL A 103 12.18 -11.21 -11.56
N ILE A 104 12.74 -10.80 -10.43
CA ILE A 104 12.16 -11.00 -9.10
C ILE A 104 11.75 -9.61 -8.61
N THR A 105 10.48 -9.44 -8.25
CA THR A 105 10.03 -8.18 -7.67
C THR A 105 9.76 -8.32 -6.18
N VAL A 106 10.08 -7.29 -5.41
CA VAL A 106 9.66 -7.16 -4.02
C VAL A 106 8.53 -6.14 -3.97
N ALA A 107 7.36 -6.60 -3.55
CA ALA A 107 6.19 -5.74 -3.46
C ALA A 107 6.18 -4.95 -2.16
N TYR A 108 5.90 -3.66 -2.28
CA TYR A 108 5.62 -2.76 -1.19
C TYR A 108 4.20 -2.21 -1.34
N TYR A 109 3.55 -1.83 -0.24
CA TYR A 109 2.40 -0.93 -0.32
C TYR A 109 2.65 0.34 0.46
N SER A 110 2.00 1.41 0.02
CA SER A 110 1.99 2.72 0.66
C SER A 110 0.55 3.18 0.88
N LEU A 111 0.34 3.97 1.93
CA LEU A 111 -0.96 4.58 2.24
C LEU A 111 -0.84 6.10 2.12
N VAL A 112 -1.65 6.70 1.25
CA VAL A 112 -1.60 8.15 1.01
C VAL A 112 -2.99 8.76 1.07
N ASN A 113 -3.08 9.95 1.65
CA ASN A 113 -4.29 10.74 1.63
C ASN A 113 -4.37 11.52 0.32
N ILE A 114 -5.31 11.14 -0.55
CA ILE A 114 -5.48 11.71 -1.90
C ILE A 114 -5.66 13.23 -1.88
N GLU A 115 -6.36 13.80 -0.89
CA GLU A 115 -6.62 15.25 -0.82
C GLU A 115 -5.36 16.08 -0.56
N HIS A 116 -4.34 15.47 0.06
CA HIS A 116 -3.05 16.12 0.31
C HIS A 116 -1.99 15.75 -0.72
N VAL A 117 -2.32 14.91 -1.70
CA VAL A 117 -1.43 14.59 -2.82
C VAL A 117 -1.70 15.55 -3.96
N GLU A 118 -0.95 16.65 -4.01
CA GLU A 118 -0.67 17.28 -5.30
C GLU A 118 0.35 16.41 -6.02
N LEU A 119 -0.12 15.60 -6.99
CA LEU A 119 0.78 14.88 -7.89
C LEU A 119 1.62 15.94 -8.62
N LYS A 120 2.89 16.07 -8.23
CA LYS A 120 3.79 17.12 -8.74
C LYS A 120 4.20 16.91 -10.20
N LEU A 121 3.75 15.82 -10.83
CA LEU A 121 3.96 15.56 -12.23
C LEU A 121 2.84 16.20 -13.03
N HIS A 122 3.17 17.27 -13.75
CA HIS A 122 2.31 17.95 -14.72
C HIS A 122 1.94 17.09 -15.95
N ASN A 123 2.28 15.80 -15.96
CA ASN A 123 1.94 14.85 -17.01
C ASN A 123 0.86 13.90 -16.49
N ASN A 124 -0.29 13.87 -17.17
CA ASN A 124 -1.47 13.03 -16.91
C ASN A 124 -1.23 11.51 -17.07
N GLU A 125 -0.12 10.97 -16.59
CA GLU A 125 0.25 9.56 -16.75
C GLU A 125 -0.24 8.68 -15.60
N LEU A 126 -0.48 9.29 -14.43
CA LEU A 126 -0.92 8.59 -13.22
C LEU A 126 -2.42 8.71 -12.99
N HIS A 127 -3.07 7.59 -12.69
CA HIS A 127 -4.50 7.51 -12.54
C HIS A 127 -4.90 6.75 -11.27
N TRP A 128 -5.86 7.31 -10.52
CA TRP A 128 -6.51 6.61 -9.43
C TRP A 128 -7.60 5.71 -9.97
N HIS A 129 -7.53 4.42 -9.65
CA HIS A 129 -8.54 3.43 -10.00
C HIS A 129 -9.15 2.83 -8.75
N SER A 130 -10.46 2.58 -8.75
CA SER A 130 -11.11 1.77 -7.71
C SER A 130 -10.49 0.39 -7.69
N VAL A 131 -10.07 -0.08 -6.50
CA VAL A 131 -9.49 -1.42 -6.33
C VAL A 131 -10.50 -2.50 -6.73
N LYS A 132 -11.79 -2.24 -6.52
CA LYS A 132 -12.89 -3.18 -6.81
C LYS A 132 -13.11 -3.39 -8.32
N ASP A 133 -12.85 -2.38 -9.13
CA ASP A 133 -13.12 -2.39 -10.57
C ASP A 133 -11.95 -2.93 -11.41
N LEU A 134 -10.80 -3.15 -10.78
CA LEU A 134 -9.63 -3.69 -11.45
C LEU A 134 -9.76 -5.21 -11.54
N HIS A 135 -9.92 -5.73 -12.75
CA HIS A 135 -9.96 -7.18 -12.99
C HIS A 135 -8.70 -7.70 -13.68
N GLU A 136 -8.06 -6.87 -14.52
CA GLU A 136 -6.82 -7.19 -15.21
C GLU A 136 -5.82 -6.05 -15.11
N MET A 137 -4.53 -6.40 -15.09
CA MET A 137 -3.41 -5.46 -15.09
C MET A 137 -2.30 -6.03 -15.98
N ALA A 138 -1.29 -5.21 -16.29
CA ALA A 138 -0.06 -5.66 -16.93
C ALA A 138 0.71 -6.65 -16.04
N PHE A 139 1.51 -7.54 -16.65
CA PHE A 139 2.31 -8.54 -15.94
C PHE A 139 1.49 -9.41 -14.98
N ASP A 140 2.02 -9.67 -13.78
CA ASP A 140 1.35 -10.27 -12.63
C ASP A 140 0.86 -9.22 -11.61
N HIS A 141 0.75 -7.94 -12.00
CA HIS A 141 0.50 -6.84 -11.06
C HIS A 141 -0.86 -6.92 -10.35
N LYS A 142 -1.85 -7.57 -10.95
CA LYS A 142 -3.12 -7.83 -10.27
C LYS A 142 -2.94 -8.75 -9.05
N GLN A 143 -2.09 -9.76 -9.18
CA GLN A 143 -1.76 -10.66 -8.07
C GLN A 143 -1.03 -9.91 -6.94
N ILE A 144 -0.13 -8.98 -7.30
CA ILE A 144 0.57 -8.12 -6.36
C ILE A 144 -0.42 -7.22 -5.61
N LEU A 145 -1.31 -6.53 -6.34
CA LEU A 145 -2.36 -5.69 -5.76
C LEU A 145 -3.23 -6.46 -4.77
N ASP A 146 -3.72 -7.63 -5.16
CA ASP A 146 -4.59 -8.48 -4.30
C ASP A 146 -3.87 -8.92 -3.02
N THR A 147 -2.60 -9.28 -3.15
CA THR A 147 -1.77 -9.68 -2.00
C THR A 147 -1.57 -8.50 -1.04
N CYS A 148 -1.30 -7.29 -1.57
CA CYS A 148 -1.15 -6.09 -0.77
C CYS A 148 -2.48 -5.65 -0.14
N HIS A 149 -3.61 -5.80 -0.84
CA HIS A 149 -4.93 -5.48 -0.30
C HIS A 149 -5.33 -6.42 0.84
N GLU A 150 -5.07 -7.72 0.69
CA GLU A 150 -5.29 -8.69 1.77
C GLU A 150 -4.38 -8.41 2.98
N ARG A 151 -3.11 -8.03 2.74
CA ARG A 151 -2.24 -7.56 3.82
C ARG A 151 -2.82 -6.32 4.51
N LEU A 152 -3.32 -5.35 3.76
CA LEU A 152 -3.93 -4.15 4.30
C LEU A 152 -5.14 -4.47 5.18
N LYS A 153 -6.04 -5.36 4.73
CA LYS A 153 -7.20 -5.84 5.50
C LYS A 153 -6.79 -6.38 6.87
N GLN A 154 -5.74 -7.19 6.90
CA GLN A 154 -5.22 -7.77 8.15
C GLN A 154 -4.62 -6.69 9.04
N GLN A 155 -3.83 -5.77 8.48
CA GLN A 155 -3.12 -4.76 9.25
C GLN A 155 -4.04 -3.70 9.85
N VAL A 156 -5.09 -3.24 9.15
CA VAL A 156 -6.03 -2.24 9.69
C VAL A 156 -6.82 -2.75 10.90
N LEU A 157 -6.97 -4.06 11.05
CA LEU A 157 -7.62 -4.67 12.21
C LEU A 157 -6.71 -4.75 13.44
N VAL A 158 -5.41 -4.56 13.27
CA VAL A 158 -4.40 -4.71 14.33
C VAL A 158 -3.75 -3.37 14.68
N GLN A 159 -3.52 -2.52 13.69
CA GLN A 159 -2.79 -1.27 13.80
C GLN A 159 -3.58 -0.10 13.21
N PRO A 160 -3.43 1.12 13.75
CA PRO A 160 -4.11 2.32 13.27
C PRO A 160 -3.49 2.88 11.99
N ILE A 161 -3.15 2.04 11.02
CA ILE A 161 -2.52 2.48 9.77
C ILE A 161 -3.53 3.11 8.80
N GLY A 162 -4.82 2.80 8.94
CA GLY A 162 -5.89 3.37 8.10
C GLY A 162 -6.00 4.89 8.19
N PHE A 163 -5.56 5.52 9.29
CA PHE A 163 -5.57 6.98 9.41
C PHE A 163 -4.63 7.69 8.43
N ASN A 164 -3.65 6.99 7.84
CA ASN A 164 -2.82 7.55 6.76
C ASN A 164 -3.63 7.82 5.47
N LEU A 165 -4.80 7.19 5.32
CA LEU A 165 -5.69 7.37 4.16
C LEU A 165 -6.73 8.50 4.37
N LEU A 166 -6.86 9.04 5.59
CA LEU A 166 -7.86 10.06 5.93
C LEU A 166 -7.27 11.47 6.01
N PRO A 167 -8.11 12.51 5.85
CA PRO A 167 -7.76 13.88 6.22
C PRO A 167 -7.34 14.02 7.68
N ARG A 168 -6.65 15.12 8.00
CA ARG A 168 -6.19 15.40 9.37
C ARG A 168 -7.35 15.48 10.37
N LYS A 169 -8.53 15.86 9.87
CA LYS A 169 -9.80 15.90 10.60
C LYS A 169 -10.78 15.04 9.81
N PHE A 170 -11.45 14.12 10.48
CA PHE A 170 -12.41 13.21 9.84
C PHE A 170 -13.59 12.95 10.76
N SER A 171 -14.74 12.59 10.20
CA SER A 171 -15.89 12.13 10.96
C SER A 171 -15.85 10.62 11.21
N LEU A 172 -16.60 10.15 12.21
CA LEU A 172 -16.77 8.70 12.43
C LEU A 172 -17.46 7.98 11.27
N ARG A 173 -18.18 8.73 10.42
CA ARG A 173 -18.79 8.19 9.20
C ARG A 173 -17.72 7.91 8.16
N GLU A 174 -16.84 8.86 7.88
CA GLU A 174 -15.71 8.68 6.95
C GLU A 174 -14.78 7.57 7.40
N LEU A 175 -14.49 7.49 8.70
CA LEU A 175 -13.70 6.40 9.26
C LEU A 175 -14.39 5.04 9.06
N GLN A 176 -15.72 4.96 9.20
CA GLN A 176 -16.46 3.73 8.94
C GLN A 176 -16.40 3.35 7.47
N ASN A 177 -16.71 4.29 6.57
CA ASN A 177 -16.67 4.08 5.13
C ASN A 177 -15.29 3.58 4.66
N LEU A 178 -14.20 4.15 5.22
CA LEU A 178 -12.85 3.68 4.97
C LEU A 178 -12.67 2.19 5.33
N TYR A 179 -13.07 1.80 6.54
CA TYR A 179 -12.90 0.41 6.99
C TYR A 179 -13.76 -0.55 6.18
N GLU A 180 -14.98 -0.16 5.83
CA GLU A 180 -15.86 -0.96 4.97
C GLU A 180 -15.29 -1.12 3.55
N ALA A 181 -14.70 -0.05 2.99
CA ALA A 181 -14.04 -0.07 1.70
C ALA A 181 -12.76 -0.93 1.69
N ILE A 182 -11.98 -0.92 2.78
CA ILE A 182 -10.79 -1.77 2.91
C ILE A 182 -11.19 -3.23 3.11
N LEU A 183 -12.14 -3.52 4.01
CA LEU A 183 -12.51 -4.88 4.42
C LEU A 183 -13.47 -5.58 3.45
N ASP A 184 -14.02 -4.86 2.47
CA ASP A 184 -15.04 -5.35 1.55
C ASP A 184 -16.29 -5.92 2.25
N MET A 185 -16.71 -5.28 3.34
CA MET A 185 -17.91 -5.66 4.10
C MET A 185 -18.56 -4.46 4.77
N GLU A 186 -19.86 -4.53 4.97
CA GLU A 186 -20.58 -3.57 5.81
C GLU A 186 -20.32 -3.85 7.30
N LEU A 187 -20.16 -2.78 8.09
CA LEU A 187 -19.94 -2.85 9.52
C LEU A 187 -21.15 -2.29 10.28
N ASP A 188 -21.50 -2.92 11.41
CA ASP A 188 -22.57 -2.38 12.24
C ASP A 188 -22.15 -1.01 12.82
N ARG A 189 -22.90 0.02 12.44
CA ARG A 189 -22.63 1.42 12.82
C ARG A 189 -22.55 1.64 14.33
N ARG A 190 -23.32 0.91 15.15
CA ARG A 190 -23.32 1.10 16.61
C ARG A 190 -22.07 0.48 17.23
N ASN A 191 -21.74 -0.74 16.82
CA ASN A 191 -20.57 -1.48 17.28
C ASN A 191 -19.28 -0.77 16.86
N PHE A 192 -19.20 -0.31 15.61
CA PHE A 192 -18.06 0.44 15.08
C PHE A 192 -17.77 1.70 15.91
N ARG A 193 -18.79 2.53 16.12
CA ARG A 193 -18.68 3.76 16.92
C ARG A 193 -18.30 3.46 18.37
N LYS A 194 -18.96 2.47 18.98
CA LYS A 194 -18.66 2.05 20.36
C LYS A 194 -17.20 1.61 20.48
N LYS A 195 -16.70 0.82 19.53
CA LYS A 195 -15.31 0.34 19.50
C LYS A 195 -14.33 1.51 19.46
N PHE A 196 -14.42 2.38 18.46
CA PHE A 196 -13.46 3.49 18.30
C PHE A 196 -13.51 4.51 19.43
N LEU A 197 -14.69 4.83 19.96
CA LEU A 197 -14.80 5.71 21.13
C LEU A 197 -14.20 5.05 22.38
N SER A 198 -14.42 3.75 22.58
CA SER A 198 -13.85 3.02 23.73
C SER A 198 -12.34 2.88 23.69
N MET A 199 -11.73 2.94 22.50
CA MET A 199 -10.27 2.93 22.35
C MET A 199 -9.62 4.18 22.98
N ASP A 200 -10.38 5.27 23.15
CA ASP A 200 -9.89 6.50 23.76
C ASP A 200 -8.65 7.06 23.03
N LEU A 201 -8.64 6.92 21.69
CA LEU A 201 -7.57 7.40 20.79
C LEU A 201 -8.04 8.48 19.80
N LEU A 202 -9.32 8.86 19.86
CA LEU A 202 -9.89 9.94 19.05
C LEU A 202 -10.02 11.21 19.90
N MET A 203 -9.49 12.32 19.41
CA MET A 203 -9.69 13.66 19.99
C MET A 203 -10.89 14.31 19.32
N ASP A 204 -11.94 14.61 20.10
CA ASP A 204 -13.06 15.46 19.64
C ASP A 204 -12.54 16.89 19.48
N LEU A 205 -12.68 17.44 18.27
CA LEU A 205 -12.21 18.79 17.96
C LEU A 205 -13.21 19.88 18.37
N ASN A 206 -14.41 19.50 18.83
CA ASN A 206 -15.57 20.39 18.99
C ASN A 206 -15.93 21.16 17.70
N GLU A 207 -15.66 20.52 16.56
CA GLU A 207 -15.99 20.99 15.22
C GLU A 207 -16.99 20.02 14.59
N GLU A 208 -17.82 20.51 13.66
CA GLU A 208 -18.74 19.69 12.86
C GLU A 208 -18.45 19.89 11.37
N GLU A 209 -18.85 18.93 10.54
CA GLU A 209 -18.78 19.06 9.07
C GLU A 209 -19.47 20.34 8.58
N GLU A 210 -18.84 21.06 7.66
CA GLU A 210 -19.40 22.26 7.03
C GLU A 210 -20.01 21.90 5.66
N ASP A 211 -21.04 22.63 5.25
CA ASP A 211 -21.65 22.56 3.90
C ASP A 211 -22.11 21.16 3.41
N VAL A 212 -22.52 20.29 4.33
CA VAL A 212 -23.07 18.96 3.99
C VAL A 212 -24.61 18.95 3.88
N PRO A 213 -25.20 18.16 2.95
CA PRO A 213 -26.65 18.10 2.75
C PRO A 213 -27.40 17.30 3.84
N HIS A 214 -26.67 16.67 4.76
CA HIS A 214 -27.20 15.87 5.87
C HIS A 214 -26.86 16.51 7.22
N ARG A 215 -27.31 15.90 8.32
CA ARG A 215 -26.92 16.34 9.67
C ARG A 215 -25.38 16.38 9.77
N PRO A 216 -24.76 17.52 10.11
CA PRO A 216 -23.32 17.61 10.30
C PRO A 216 -22.82 16.60 11.33
N ALA A 217 -21.77 15.86 10.98
CA ALA A 217 -21.10 14.96 11.91
C ALA A 217 -19.98 15.69 12.65
N LYS A 218 -19.73 15.28 13.90
CA LYS A 218 -18.55 15.73 14.66
C LYS A 218 -17.26 15.30 13.98
N LEU A 219 -16.27 16.18 14.02
CA LEU A 219 -14.93 15.94 13.52
C LEU A 219 -13.98 15.51 14.65
N TYR A 220 -13.11 14.56 14.31
CA TYR A 220 -12.12 13.99 15.19
C TYR A 220 -10.73 14.05 14.56
N LYS A 221 -9.71 13.93 15.41
CA LYS A 221 -8.33 13.67 15.00
C LYS A 221 -7.78 12.47 15.77
N PHE A 222 -7.03 11.60 15.10
CA PHE A 222 -6.35 10.49 15.76
C PHE A 222 -5.18 10.97 16.63
N ASN A 223 -5.04 10.40 17.83
CA ASN A 223 -3.97 10.74 18.77
C ASN A 223 -2.83 9.71 18.70
N PHE A 224 -1.88 9.94 17.81
CA PHE A 224 -0.70 9.08 17.63
C PHE A 224 0.18 9.01 18.89
N ASP A 225 0.40 10.14 19.59
CA ASP A 225 1.21 10.17 20.81
C ASP A 225 0.64 9.23 21.90
N LYS A 226 -0.69 9.27 22.08
CA LYS A 226 -1.39 8.42 23.05
C LYS A 226 -1.40 6.96 22.62
N TYR A 227 -1.46 6.69 21.32
CA TYR A 227 -1.33 5.35 20.79
C TYR A 227 0.07 4.78 21.08
N ASP A 228 1.14 5.52 20.79
CA ASP A 228 2.51 5.06 20.99
C ASP A 228 2.83 4.78 22.46
N GLN A 229 2.32 5.60 23.38
CA GLN A 229 2.42 5.36 24.83
C GLN A 229 1.71 4.06 25.27
N ARG A 230 0.65 3.66 24.58
CA ARG A 230 -0.21 2.51 24.93
C ARG A 230 0.05 1.26 24.09
N LYS A 231 0.89 1.33 23.05
CA LYS A 231 1.10 0.28 22.02
C LYS A 231 1.34 -1.12 22.61
N LYS A 232 2.07 -1.23 23.73
CA LYS A 232 2.33 -2.52 24.41
C LYS A 232 1.10 -3.22 25.01
N ARG A 233 -0.01 -2.51 25.23
CA ARG A 233 -1.24 -3.03 25.85
C ARG A 233 -2.44 -3.05 24.89
N TYR A 234 -2.22 -2.69 23.64
CA TYR A 234 -3.28 -2.52 22.66
C TYR A 234 -3.71 -3.87 22.07
N LEU A 235 -5.01 -4.16 22.10
CA LEU A 235 -5.58 -5.45 21.69
C LEU A 235 -6.06 -5.50 20.23
N GLY A 236 -5.75 -4.48 19.42
CA GLY A 236 -6.21 -4.38 18.04
C GLY A 236 -7.57 -3.68 17.88
N ILE A 237 -7.89 -3.36 16.62
CA ILE A 237 -9.08 -2.61 16.18
C ILE A 237 -10.26 -3.55 15.85
N GLY A 238 -10.03 -4.86 15.70
CA GLY A 238 -11.06 -5.86 15.36
C GLY A 238 -12.45 -5.65 16.00
N PHE A 239 -13.49 -5.82 15.19
CA PHE A 239 -14.90 -5.55 15.50
C PHE A 239 -15.67 -6.82 15.85
#